data_AF-R7V7C3-F1
#
_entry.id   AF-R7V7C3-F1
#
_cell.length_a   1.000
_cell.length_b   1.000
_cell.length_c   1.000
_cell.angle_alpha   90.00
_cell.angle_beta   90.00
_cell.angle_gamma   90.00
#
_symmetry.space_group_name_H-M   'P 1'
#
loop_
_entity.id
_entity.type
_entity.pdbx_description
1 polymer ?
#
loop_
_entity_poly.entity_id
_entity_poly.type
_entity_poly.pdbx_seq_one_letter_code
_entity_poly.pdbx_strand_id
1 'polypeptide(L)'
;MAISVSKRHIIALRTDGDVICDEHPHLRSFCQTLELILRKGIRGHASLLGFTKRDYWHWIERLACVRHEGARINPLFDILVKAVKDCRKVITAQGRGRLFLRLSLQRKIMSVPIELLARDPLMATNCYDPTNSILGNEILREILLSLLYEVTAINFRLVTKCMAFLDETWHIPVYKELELVPCSDLGIEVHHVNGRIIVASLDDGGVASEDEKIEPGDILDEILHEPLRNIVKGKIPRILRQNQGFPVYLSVVKCKLSDGSIFPAILSLLRSAGPTFPVLQRVLQQDQERQVALSQKMPLHAQLPEDMVDEIPVHSEDGRAQYQLKYIAKIIIGQDGGVHQIEGAIKRVMELVKPEENPQEVKSVHFETSETDVIIKDIDSDKVIFTHSYTTISSCGRRTDNLLYFAYIAGETTCTIAQKFVAYVFKSNTEIEAKTILCSIAQGFGRTHWFV
;
A
#
# COMPACT_ATOMS: atom_id res chain seq x y z
N MET A 1 20.78 -14.04 13.30
CA MET A 1 19.99 -13.68 12.10
C MET A 1 18.80 -12.76 12.42
N ALA A 2 17.86 -13.11 13.30
CA ALA A 2 16.69 -12.25 13.55
C ALA A 2 17.01 -10.89 14.21
N ILE A 3 17.97 -10.84 15.15
CA ILE A 3 18.45 -9.59 15.77
C ILE A 3 19.11 -8.67 14.72
N SER A 4 19.96 -9.22 13.86
CA SER A 4 20.59 -8.45 12.79
C SER A 4 19.59 -7.93 11.76
N VAL A 5 18.55 -8.72 11.43
CA VAL A 5 17.43 -8.27 10.58
C VAL A 5 16.67 -7.13 11.25
N SER A 6 16.36 -7.26 12.54
CA SER A 6 15.69 -6.20 13.32
C SER A 6 16.49 -4.91 13.33
N LYS A 7 17.82 -4.99 13.56
CA LYS A 7 18.72 -3.82 13.51
C LYS A 7 18.66 -3.12 12.15
N ARG A 8 18.65 -3.87 11.04
CA ARG A 8 18.52 -3.27 9.70
C ARG A 8 17.19 -2.53 9.52
N HIS A 9 16.09 -3.12 9.97
CA HIS A 9 14.79 -2.45 9.93
C HIS A 9 14.76 -1.17 10.77
N ILE A 10 15.35 -1.17 11.97
CA ILE A 10 15.42 0.02 12.84
C ILE A 10 16.23 1.13 12.18
N ILE A 11 17.35 0.80 11.53
CA ILE A 11 18.15 1.79 10.79
C ILE A 11 17.30 2.37 9.66
N ALA A 12 16.65 1.53 8.85
CA ALA A 12 15.82 1.99 7.74
C ALA A 12 14.64 2.87 8.20
N LEU A 13 14.01 2.53 9.34
CA LEU A 13 12.94 3.34 9.95
C LEU A 13 13.44 4.68 10.53
N ARG A 14 14.75 4.86 10.72
CA ARG A 14 15.33 6.10 11.23
C ARG A 14 15.85 7.02 10.13
N THR A 15 16.28 6.45 9.01
CA THR A 15 16.87 7.19 7.90
C THR A 15 15.91 8.24 7.32
N ASP A 16 14.60 7.97 7.39
CA ASP A 16 13.58 8.85 6.81
C ASP A 16 13.26 10.08 7.67
N GLY A 17 13.73 10.17 8.93
CA GLY A 17 13.59 11.37 9.80
C GLY A 17 12.15 11.76 10.20
N ASP A 18 11.15 11.23 9.50
CA ASP A 18 9.74 11.57 9.60
C ASP A 18 8.94 10.64 10.52
N VAL A 19 7.68 11.02 10.75
CA VAL A 19 6.72 10.21 11.51
C VAL A 19 6.34 8.98 10.69
N ILE A 20 6.64 7.80 11.22
CA ILE A 20 6.36 6.51 10.57
C ILE A 20 4.86 6.20 10.62
N CYS A 21 4.26 6.06 9.44
CA CYS A 21 2.85 5.68 9.23
C CYS A 21 2.71 4.24 8.68
N ASP A 22 1.49 3.74 8.51
CA ASP A 22 1.22 2.35 8.11
C ASP A 22 1.69 2.00 6.69
N GLU A 23 1.82 3.03 5.84
CA GLU A 23 2.26 2.94 4.45
C GLU A 23 3.79 2.77 4.34
N HIS A 24 4.52 2.95 5.44
CA HIS A 24 5.98 2.91 5.42
C HIS A 24 6.50 1.51 5.04
N PRO A 25 7.36 1.38 4.00
CA PRO A 25 7.71 0.09 3.39
C PRO A 25 8.40 -0.89 4.37
N HIS A 26 9.15 -0.37 5.34
CA HIS A 26 9.83 -1.20 6.34
C HIS A 26 9.03 -1.52 7.61
N LEU A 27 7.91 -0.83 7.88
CA LEU A 27 7.16 -1.00 9.13
C LEU A 27 6.61 -2.42 9.26
N ARG A 28 6.00 -2.94 8.20
CA ARG A 28 5.41 -4.27 8.20
C ARG A 28 6.46 -5.34 8.47
N SER A 29 7.59 -5.30 7.75
CA SER A 29 8.68 -6.26 7.91
C SER A 29 9.31 -6.19 9.29
N PHE A 30 9.41 -4.99 9.86
CA PHE A 30 9.82 -4.80 11.25
C PHE A 30 8.86 -5.48 12.23
N CYS A 31 7.56 -5.18 12.15
CA CYS A 31 6.53 -5.76 13.00
C CYS A 31 6.47 -7.29 12.91
N GLN A 32 6.58 -7.85 11.69
CA GLN A 32 6.67 -9.30 11.46
C GLN A 32 7.93 -9.91 12.09
N THR A 33 9.08 -9.25 11.95
CA THR A 33 10.34 -9.71 12.56
C THR A 33 10.23 -9.69 14.08
N LEU A 34 9.66 -8.64 14.66
CA LEU A 34 9.43 -8.53 16.09
C LEU A 34 8.49 -9.65 16.59
N GLU A 35 7.36 -9.87 15.92
CA GLU A 35 6.46 -10.99 16.21
C GLU A 35 7.16 -12.35 16.14
N LEU A 36 8.01 -12.59 15.13
CA LEU A 36 8.79 -13.81 15.01
C LEU A 36 9.76 -13.99 16.18
N ILE A 37 10.44 -12.92 16.60
CA ILE A 37 11.34 -12.94 17.77
C ILE A 37 10.56 -13.30 19.03
N LEU A 38 9.42 -12.65 19.26
CA LEU A 38 8.57 -12.90 20.42
C LEU A 38 7.99 -14.31 20.41
N ARG A 39 7.70 -14.89 19.25
CA ARG A 39 7.13 -16.24 19.16
C ARG A 39 8.19 -17.34 19.22
N LYS A 40 9.44 -17.04 18.90
CA LYS A 40 10.50 -18.06 18.81
C LYS A 40 10.81 -18.68 20.16
N GLY A 41 10.72 -20.01 20.21
CA GLY A 41 11.08 -20.81 21.39
C GLY A 41 10.11 -20.70 22.56
N ILE A 42 8.86 -20.26 22.34
CA ILE A 42 7.81 -20.32 23.38
C ILE A 42 7.62 -21.77 23.81
N ARG A 43 7.63 -22.02 25.12
CA ARG A 43 7.32 -23.33 25.71
C ARG A 43 5.82 -23.61 25.60
N GLY A 44 5.49 -24.70 24.92
CA GLY A 44 4.12 -25.20 24.83
C GLY A 44 3.81 -26.14 26.00
N HIS A 45 3.06 -25.68 26.99
CA HIS A 45 2.20 -26.61 27.72
C HIS A 45 0.92 -26.74 26.90
N ALA A 46 0.76 -27.87 26.21
CA ALA A 46 -0.55 -28.25 25.72
C ALA A 46 -1.47 -28.32 26.95
N SER A 47 -2.66 -27.71 26.85
CA SER A 47 -3.77 -28.11 27.73
C SER A 47 -3.91 -29.63 27.66
N LEU A 48 -4.37 -30.29 28.72
CA LEU A 48 -4.63 -31.74 28.77
C LEU A 48 -5.52 -32.26 27.62
N LEU A 49 -6.17 -31.34 26.88
CA LEU A 49 -7.00 -31.61 25.71
C LEU A 49 -6.44 -31.05 24.39
N GLY A 50 -5.21 -30.52 24.34
CA GLY A 50 -4.54 -30.12 23.09
C GLY A 50 -5.07 -28.85 22.39
N PHE A 51 -6.11 -28.19 22.92
CA PHE A 51 -6.85 -27.16 22.17
C PHE A 51 -6.29 -25.72 22.19
N THR A 52 -5.32 -25.38 23.06
CA THR A 52 -4.81 -24.00 23.14
C THR A 52 -3.29 -23.94 23.06
N LYS A 53 -2.78 -23.47 21.91
CA LYS A 53 -1.36 -23.15 21.72
C LYS A 53 -1.06 -21.81 22.40
N ARG A 54 -0.12 -21.79 23.34
CA ARG A 54 0.40 -20.53 23.92
C ARG A 54 1.00 -19.67 22.81
N ASP A 55 0.84 -18.37 22.96
CA ASP A 55 1.39 -17.32 22.10
C ASP A 55 1.98 -16.20 22.96
N TYR A 56 2.80 -15.32 22.37
CA TYR A 56 3.56 -14.30 23.09
C TYR A 56 2.67 -13.32 23.86
N TRP A 57 1.44 -13.07 23.39
CA TRP A 57 0.48 -12.24 24.11
C TRP A 57 0.18 -12.74 25.53
N HIS A 58 0.14 -14.06 25.76
CA HIS A 58 -0.30 -14.61 27.05
C HIS A 58 0.64 -14.27 28.20
N TRP A 59 1.96 -14.27 27.97
CA TRP A 59 2.90 -13.87 29.01
C TRP A 59 2.94 -12.36 29.18
N ILE A 60 2.75 -11.58 28.10
CA ILE A 60 2.62 -10.12 28.17
C ILE A 60 1.41 -9.74 29.04
N GLU A 61 0.26 -10.37 28.81
CA GLU A 61 -0.94 -10.17 29.63
C GLU A 61 -0.66 -10.53 31.09
N ARG A 62 -0.01 -11.68 31.33
CA ARG A 62 0.33 -12.13 32.69
C ARG A 62 1.24 -11.14 33.43
N LEU A 63 2.18 -10.48 32.74
CA LEU A 63 3.05 -9.49 33.37
C LEU A 63 2.28 -8.31 33.98
N ALA A 64 1.17 -7.90 33.40
CA ALA A 64 0.32 -6.85 33.98
C ALA A 64 -0.44 -7.34 35.23
N CYS A 65 -0.71 -8.65 35.33
CA CYS A 65 -1.40 -9.24 36.47
C CYS A 65 -0.48 -9.55 37.66
N VAL A 66 0.81 -9.82 37.42
CA VAL A 66 1.77 -10.14 38.49
C VAL A 66 2.23 -8.86 39.16
N ARG A 67 1.64 -8.52 40.30
CA ARG A 67 2.13 -7.47 41.19
C ARG A 67 3.22 -8.07 42.09
N HIS A 68 4.48 -7.87 41.72
CA HIS A 68 5.57 -8.12 42.66
C HIS A 68 5.49 -7.09 43.79
N GLU A 69 5.54 -7.55 45.04
CA GLU A 69 5.52 -6.67 46.21
C GLU A 69 6.64 -5.61 46.07
N GLY A 70 6.26 -4.33 46.02
CA GLY A 70 7.18 -3.20 45.88
C GLY A 70 7.55 -2.78 44.45
N ALA A 71 7.18 -3.53 43.40
CA ALA A 71 7.48 -3.15 42.02
C ALA A 71 6.39 -2.23 41.44
N ARG A 72 6.74 -0.98 41.12
CA ARG A 72 5.86 -0.09 40.35
C ARG A 72 5.90 -0.51 38.87
N ILE A 73 4.82 -1.12 38.38
CA ILE A 73 4.61 -1.38 36.95
C ILE A 73 4.40 -0.04 36.25
N ASN A 74 4.91 0.11 35.03
CA ASN A 74 4.66 1.28 34.19
C ASN A 74 3.14 1.45 33.98
N PRO A 75 2.51 2.56 34.41
CA PRO A 75 1.06 2.73 34.29
C PRO A 75 0.54 2.67 32.85
N LEU A 76 1.34 3.12 31.87
CA LEU A 76 0.97 3.04 30.45
C LEU A 76 0.92 1.60 29.97
N PHE A 77 1.80 0.72 30.48
CA PHE A 77 1.78 -0.69 30.15
C PHE A 77 0.49 -1.37 30.62
N ASP A 78 0.06 -1.12 31.86
CA ASP A 78 -1.19 -1.65 32.41
C ASP A 78 -2.43 -1.16 31.63
N ILE A 79 -2.48 0.14 31.32
CA ILE A 79 -3.54 0.73 30.49
C ILE A 79 -3.58 0.07 29.10
N LEU A 80 -2.42 -0.15 28.46
CA LEU A 80 -2.36 -0.76 27.14
C LEU A 80 -2.79 -2.23 27.17
N VAL A 81 -2.33 -3.00 28.16
CA VAL A 81 -2.72 -4.40 28.29
C VAL A 81 -4.23 -4.52 28.49
N LYS A 82 -4.82 -3.66 29.34
CA LYS A 82 -6.26 -3.59 29.52
C LYS A 82 -7.00 -3.21 28.23
N ALA A 83 -6.54 -2.19 27.51
CA ALA A 83 -7.14 -1.77 26.25
C ALA A 83 -7.14 -2.89 25.19
N VAL A 84 -6.05 -3.67 25.10
CA VAL A 84 -5.95 -4.82 24.19
C VAL A 84 -6.89 -5.95 24.61
N LYS A 85 -7.01 -6.20 25.92
CA LYS A 85 -7.89 -7.24 26.49
C LYS A 85 -9.36 -6.93 26.25
N ASP A 86 -9.75 -5.67 26.45
CA ASP A 86 -11.13 -5.20 26.30
C ASP A 86 -11.53 -4.99 24.82
N CYS A 87 -10.57 -5.04 23.90
CA CYS A 87 -10.83 -4.88 22.48
C CYS A 87 -11.63 -6.06 21.90
N ARG A 88 -12.89 -5.80 21.51
CA ARG A 88 -13.80 -6.79 20.92
C ARG A 88 -13.54 -7.09 19.43
N LYS A 89 -12.68 -6.31 18.77
CA LYS A 89 -12.37 -6.47 17.33
C LYS A 89 -11.35 -7.58 17.05
N VAL A 90 -10.48 -7.90 18.02
CA VAL A 90 -9.44 -8.94 17.91
C VAL A 90 -9.75 -10.11 18.85
N ILE A 91 -9.68 -11.33 18.34
CA ILE A 91 -10.15 -12.52 19.07
C ILE A 91 -8.99 -13.41 19.50
N THR A 92 -8.01 -13.59 18.62
CA THR A 92 -6.90 -14.53 18.83
C THR A 92 -5.82 -13.91 19.71
N ALA A 93 -5.04 -14.75 20.38
CA ALA A 93 -3.86 -14.28 21.11
C ALA A 93 -2.82 -13.62 20.18
N GLN A 94 -2.70 -14.11 18.95
CA GLN A 94 -1.89 -13.48 17.91
C GLN A 94 -2.38 -12.05 17.60
N GLY A 95 -3.67 -11.89 17.29
CA GLY A 95 -4.25 -10.58 16.96
C GLY A 95 -4.14 -9.59 18.11
N ARG A 96 -4.37 -10.03 19.35
CA ARG A 96 -4.11 -9.23 20.56
C ARG A 96 -2.64 -8.85 20.70
N GLY A 97 -1.74 -9.79 20.47
CA GLY A 97 -0.30 -9.54 20.45
C GLY A 97 0.07 -8.46 19.44
N ARG A 98 -0.42 -8.55 18.20
CA ARG A 98 -0.18 -7.56 17.14
C ARG A 98 -0.75 -6.20 17.49
N LEU A 99 -1.95 -6.15 18.07
CA LEU A 99 -2.55 -4.91 18.54
C LEU A 99 -1.69 -4.27 19.62
N PHE A 100 -1.24 -5.07 20.59
CA PHE A 100 -0.32 -4.60 21.63
C PHE A 100 0.97 -4.03 21.04
N LEU A 101 1.60 -4.71 20.07
CA LEU A 101 2.81 -4.20 19.41
C LEU A 101 2.59 -2.86 18.74
N ARG A 102 1.48 -2.67 18.02
CA ARG A 102 1.17 -1.38 17.37
C ARG A 102 1.01 -0.26 18.40
N LEU A 103 0.24 -0.52 19.45
CA LEU A 103 -0.01 0.44 20.51
C LEU A 103 1.27 0.76 21.30
N SER A 104 2.10 -0.24 21.61
CA SER A 104 3.34 -0.05 22.36
C SER A 104 4.39 0.73 21.57
N LEU A 105 4.44 0.57 20.25
CA LEU A 105 5.28 1.38 19.35
C LEU A 105 4.84 2.85 19.36
N GLN A 106 3.54 3.14 19.17
CA GLN A 106 3.03 4.52 19.22
C GLN A 106 3.24 5.17 20.59
N ARG A 107 3.14 4.40 21.67
CA ARG A 107 3.32 4.89 23.04
C ARG A 107 4.78 4.85 23.52
N LYS A 108 5.71 4.38 22.67
CA LYS A 108 7.14 4.28 22.98
C LYS A 108 7.44 3.42 24.22
N ILE A 109 6.67 2.37 24.44
CA ILE A 109 6.83 1.46 25.59
C ILE A 109 7.12 0.01 25.18
N MET A 110 7.57 -0.23 23.94
CA MET A 110 7.84 -1.59 23.46
C MET A 110 8.96 -2.31 24.26
N SER A 111 9.90 -1.58 24.87
CA SER A 111 10.94 -2.16 25.72
C SER A 111 10.40 -2.72 27.03
N VAL A 112 9.37 -2.08 27.61
CA VAL A 112 8.82 -2.36 28.95
C VAL A 112 8.48 -3.84 29.18
N PRO A 113 7.69 -4.54 28.34
CA PRO A 113 7.41 -5.96 28.58
C PRO A 113 8.68 -6.83 28.60
N ILE A 114 9.72 -6.45 27.85
CA ILE A 114 10.98 -7.19 27.81
C ILE A 114 11.82 -6.91 29.06
N GLU A 115 11.84 -5.66 29.53
CA GLU A 115 12.47 -5.27 30.81
C GLU A 115 11.84 -6.02 31.99
N LEU A 116 10.50 -6.09 32.03
CA LEU A 116 9.77 -6.82 33.06
C LEU A 116 10.07 -8.32 33.00
N LEU A 117 10.15 -8.90 31.80
CA LEU A 117 10.53 -10.30 31.62
C LEU A 117 11.98 -10.56 32.06
N ALA A 118 12.90 -9.62 31.80
CA ALA A 118 14.30 -9.74 32.21
C ALA A 118 14.48 -9.69 33.73
N ARG A 119 13.64 -8.92 34.43
CA ARG A 119 13.61 -8.84 35.91
C ARG A 119 13.02 -10.07 36.59
N ASP A 120 12.38 -10.96 35.83
CA ASP A 120 11.81 -12.22 36.33
C ASP A 120 12.38 -13.43 35.55
N PRO A 121 13.61 -13.88 35.90
CA PRO A 121 14.26 -15.01 35.23
C PRO A 121 13.46 -16.32 35.31
N LEU A 122 12.68 -16.50 36.38
CA LEU A 122 11.81 -17.66 36.54
C LEU A 122 10.67 -17.63 35.52
N MET A 123 10.03 -16.47 35.33
CA MET A 123 9.03 -16.31 34.28
C MET A 123 9.63 -16.47 32.89
N ALA A 124 10.80 -15.89 32.61
CA ALA A 124 11.49 -16.03 31.33
C ALA A 124 11.74 -17.51 30.97
N THR A 125 12.29 -18.30 31.91
CA THR A 125 12.56 -19.73 31.72
C THR A 125 11.29 -20.60 31.66
N ASN A 126 10.20 -20.18 32.31
CA ASN A 126 8.90 -20.84 32.19
C ASN A 126 8.21 -20.55 30.84
N CYS A 127 8.45 -19.38 30.26
CA CYS A 127 7.84 -18.96 29.01
C CYS A 127 8.64 -19.41 27.78
N TYR A 128 9.98 -19.48 27.88
CA TYR A 128 10.86 -19.67 26.73
C TYR A 128 11.92 -20.75 26.94
N ASP A 129 12.26 -21.41 25.85
CA ASP A 129 13.46 -22.24 25.76
C ASP A 129 14.73 -21.37 25.68
N PRO A 130 15.69 -21.51 26.59
CA PRO A 130 16.88 -20.64 26.63
C PRO A 130 17.89 -20.92 25.52
N THR A 131 17.81 -22.07 24.85
CA THR A 131 18.74 -22.44 23.76
C THR A 131 18.25 -21.98 22.39
N ASN A 132 16.93 -21.92 22.21
CA ASN A 132 16.30 -21.62 20.93
C ASN A 132 15.54 -20.29 20.90
N SER A 133 15.37 -19.60 22.03
CA SER A 133 14.69 -18.30 22.10
C SER A 133 15.66 -17.14 22.32
N ILE A 134 15.42 -16.02 21.62
CA ILE A 134 16.08 -14.74 21.93
C ILE A 134 15.66 -14.24 23.31
N LEU A 135 14.38 -14.40 23.70
CA LEU A 135 13.89 -13.95 25.00
C LEU A 135 14.30 -14.88 26.15
N GLY A 136 14.46 -16.17 25.86
CA GLY A 136 14.95 -17.15 26.85
C GLY A 136 16.45 -17.00 27.14
N ASN A 137 17.25 -16.57 26.16
CA ASN A 137 18.68 -16.35 26.33
C ASN A 137 18.97 -14.95 26.91
N GLU A 138 19.63 -14.89 28.06
CA GLU A 138 19.92 -13.63 28.78
C GLU A 138 20.68 -12.61 27.93
N ILE A 139 21.77 -13.02 27.30
CA ILE A 139 22.62 -12.14 26.48
C ILE A 139 21.83 -11.61 25.28
N LEU A 140 21.12 -12.48 24.55
CA LEU A 140 20.36 -12.08 23.38
C LEU A 140 19.15 -11.20 23.74
N ARG A 141 18.54 -11.42 24.91
CA ARG A 141 17.47 -10.58 25.44
C ARG A 141 17.97 -9.17 25.74
N GLU A 142 19.13 -9.01 26.38
CA GLU A 142 19.73 -7.69 26.64
C GLU A 142 20.10 -6.95 25.34
N ILE A 143 20.60 -7.67 24.33
CA ILE A 143 20.85 -7.09 23.00
C ILE A 143 19.54 -6.63 22.34
N LEU A 144 18.49 -7.45 22.40
CA LEU A 144 17.17 -7.06 21.89
C LEU A 144 16.63 -5.84 22.64
N LEU A 145 16.77 -5.80 23.96
CA LEU A 145 16.31 -4.70 24.80
C LEU A 145 17.02 -3.39 24.40
N SER A 146 18.33 -3.45 24.16
CA SER A 146 19.12 -2.31 23.65
C SER A 146 18.58 -1.79 22.31
N LEU A 147 18.24 -2.70 21.38
CA LEU A 147 17.61 -2.31 20.12
C LEU A 147 16.20 -1.71 20.30
N LEU A 148 15.41 -2.21 21.26
CA LEU A 148 14.08 -1.67 21.52
C LEU A 148 14.13 -0.28 22.14
N TYR A 149 15.16 0.05 22.92
CA TYR A 149 15.38 1.44 23.34
C TYR A 149 15.62 2.36 22.14
N GLU A 150 16.38 1.93 21.14
CA GLU A 150 16.52 2.71 19.90
C GLU A 150 15.18 2.92 19.18
N VAL A 151 14.27 1.94 19.23
CA VAL A 151 12.91 2.04 18.67
C VAL A 151 12.07 3.08 19.40
N THR A 152 12.26 3.27 20.72
CA THR A 152 11.51 4.30 21.47
C THR A 152 11.79 5.73 21.01
N ALA A 153 12.92 5.97 20.34
CA ALA A 153 13.22 7.27 19.76
C ALA A 153 12.41 7.56 18.49
N ILE A 154 11.88 6.54 17.81
CA ILE A 154 11.14 6.67 16.55
C ILE A 154 9.71 7.15 16.85
N ASN A 155 9.21 8.08 16.04
CA ASN A 155 7.84 8.57 16.15
C ASN A 155 6.93 7.75 15.24
N PHE A 156 5.97 7.04 15.83
CA PHE A 156 4.98 6.26 15.09
C PHE A 156 3.59 6.91 15.15
N ARG A 157 2.94 7.00 13.99
CA ARG A 157 1.52 7.36 13.86
C ARG A 157 0.80 6.25 13.10
N LEU A 158 0.45 5.20 13.83
CA LEU A 158 -0.22 4.02 13.29
C LEU A 158 -1.74 4.13 13.47
N VAL A 159 -2.48 3.60 12.50
CA VAL A 159 -3.94 3.47 12.55
C VAL A 159 -4.32 2.55 13.69
N THR A 160 -5.10 3.06 14.64
CA THR A 160 -5.55 2.35 15.85
C THR A 160 -6.96 1.77 15.76
N LYS A 161 -7.78 2.26 14.82
CA LYS A 161 -9.21 1.89 14.68
C LYS A 161 -9.44 0.63 13.83
N CYS A 162 -8.60 0.42 12.83
CA CYS A 162 -8.71 -0.67 11.87
C CYS A 162 -7.98 -1.94 12.34
N MET A 163 -8.58 -2.65 13.31
CA MET A 163 -7.92 -3.77 14.00
C MET A 163 -8.53 -5.14 13.73
N ALA A 164 -9.68 -5.19 13.05
CA ALA A 164 -10.45 -6.41 12.87
C ALA A 164 -9.71 -7.54 12.14
N PHE A 165 -8.63 -7.22 11.42
CA PHE A 165 -7.84 -8.15 10.60
C PHE A 165 -6.49 -8.53 11.19
N LEU A 166 -6.15 -8.01 12.38
CA LEU A 166 -4.89 -8.35 13.02
C LEU A 166 -4.81 -9.82 13.42
N ASP A 167 -5.95 -10.50 13.59
CA ASP A 167 -5.98 -11.95 13.80
C ASP A 167 -5.29 -12.70 12.65
N GLU A 168 -5.42 -12.21 11.41
CA GLU A 168 -4.90 -12.87 10.21
C GLU A 168 -3.62 -12.23 9.68
N THR A 169 -3.56 -10.90 9.57
CA THR A 169 -2.53 -10.22 8.76
C THR A 169 -1.99 -8.94 9.42
N TRP A 170 -0.77 -8.59 9.03
CA TRP A 170 -0.16 -7.27 9.33
C TRP A 170 -0.52 -6.20 8.30
N HIS A 171 -1.14 -6.58 7.17
CA HIS A 171 -1.65 -5.60 6.21
C HIS A 171 -2.83 -4.85 6.81
N ILE A 172 -2.75 -3.53 6.78
CA ILE A 172 -3.83 -2.65 7.20
C ILE A 172 -4.69 -2.35 5.97
N PRO A 173 -5.99 -2.67 5.98
CA PRO A 173 -6.86 -2.33 4.88
C PRO A 173 -7.26 -0.85 4.94
N VAL A 174 -7.84 -0.36 3.84
CA VAL A 174 -8.47 0.96 3.83
C VAL A 174 -9.69 0.93 4.74
N TYR A 175 -9.73 1.87 5.68
CA TYR A 175 -10.78 2.01 6.68
C TYR A 175 -11.47 3.37 6.49
N LYS A 176 -12.80 3.37 6.41
CA LYS A 176 -13.61 4.58 6.28
C LYS A 176 -14.58 4.70 7.44
N GLU A 177 -14.62 5.88 8.06
CA GLU A 177 -15.67 6.28 8.98
C GLU A 177 -16.67 7.14 8.20
N LEU A 178 -17.94 6.76 8.26
CA LEU A 178 -19.03 7.38 7.52
C LEU A 178 -20.07 7.89 8.51
N GLU A 179 -20.66 9.03 8.18
CA GLU A 179 -21.84 9.57 8.85
C GLU A 179 -22.98 9.57 7.83
N LEU A 180 -24.04 8.84 8.14
CA LEU A 180 -25.23 8.71 7.31
C LEU A 180 -26.41 9.41 7.96
N VAL A 181 -27.39 9.82 7.15
CA VAL A 181 -28.61 10.43 7.65
C VAL A 181 -29.38 9.47 8.59
N PRO A 182 -30.19 10.00 9.53
CA PRO A 182 -31.02 9.17 10.38
C PRO A 182 -31.92 8.25 9.55
N CYS A 183 -31.81 6.94 9.77
CA CYS A 183 -32.58 5.94 9.05
C CYS A 183 -32.85 4.71 9.92
N SER A 184 -33.99 4.06 9.68
CA SER A 184 -34.32 2.77 10.30
C SER A 184 -33.79 1.57 9.52
N ASP A 185 -33.44 1.80 8.26
CA ASP A 185 -32.87 0.84 7.33
C ASP A 185 -31.80 1.55 6.50
N LEU A 186 -30.66 0.88 6.32
CA LEU A 186 -29.54 1.40 5.53
C LEU A 186 -29.70 1.10 4.04
N GLY A 187 -30.58 0.17 3.66
CA GLY A 187 -30.63 -0.35 2.29
C GLY A 187 -29.39 -1.17 1.94
N ILE A 188 -28.91 -1.98 2.89
CA ILE A 188 -27.74 -2.85 2.73
C ILE A 188 -28.16 -4.29 2.98
N GLU A 189 -27.98 -5.14 1.97
CA GLU A 189 -28.02 -6.58 2.16
C GLU A 189 -26.66 -7.05 2.72
N VAL A 190 -26.67 -7.82 3.81
CA VAL A 190 -25.45 -8.27 4.46
C VAL A 190 -25.40 -9.78 4.68
N HIS A 191 -24.18 -10.32 4.64
CA HIS A 191 -23.91 -11.73 4.93
C HIS A 191 -22.94 -11.89 6.09
N HIS A 192 -23.20 -12.88 6.94
CA HIS A 192 -22.33 -13.23 8.06
C HIS A 192 -21.37 -14.34 7.64
N VAL A 193 -20.07 -14.04 7.59
CA VAL A 193 -19.02 -14.99 7.20
C VAL A 193 -17.90 -14.97 8.22
N ASN A 194 -17.59 -16.13 8.81
CA ASN A 194 -16.59 -16.29 9.87
C ASN A 194 -16.71 -15.25 11.00
N GLY A 195 -17.94 -14.83 11.32
CA GLY A 195 -18.23 -13.82 12.34
C GLY A 195 -17.97 -12.37 11.92
N ARG A 196 -17.82 -12.07 10.63
CA ARG A 196 -17.78 -10.72 10.06
C ARG A 196 -19.02 -10.48 9.22
N ILE A 197 -19.35 -9.21 9.00
CA ILE A 197 -20.51 -8.78 8.22
C ILE A 197 -20.02 -8.19 6.91
N ILE A 198 -20.32 -8.87 5.80
CA ILE A 198 -19.91 -8.49 4.45
C ILE A 198 -21.12 -7.88 3.75
N VAL A 199 -20.91 -6.76 3.07
CA VAL A 199 -21.91 -6.12 2.19
C VAL A 199 -22.11 -7.00 0.95
N ALA A 200 -23.34 -7.48 0.77
CA ALA A 200 -23.73 -8.37 -0.32
C ALA A 200 -24.22 -7.60 -1.55
N SER A 201 -25.11 -6.64 -1.31
CA SER A 201 -25.70 -5.75 -2.29
C SER A 201 -26.20 -4.49 -1.58
N LEU A 202 -26.55 -3.48 -2.36
CA LEU A 202 -27.13 -2.22 -1.90
C LEU A 202 -28.45 -2.04 -2.62
N ASP A 203 -29.45 -1.54 -1.92
CA ASP A 203 -30.76 -1.22 -2.51
C ASP A 203 -30.63 0.04 -3.36
N ASP A 204 -31.20 0.03 -4.56
CA ASP A 204 -31.23 1.20 -5.44
C ASP A 204 -31.95 2.37 -4.77
N GLY A 205 -31.24 3.49 -4.58
CA GLY A 205 -31.78 4.67 -3.88
C GLY A 205 -31.83 4.52 -2.35
N GLY A 206 -31.24 3.46 -1.78
CA GLY A 206 -31.04 3.32 -0.34
C GLY A 206 -29.94 4.24 0.18
N VAL A 207 -30.00 4.62 1.47
CA VAL A 207 -29.06 5.56 2.10
C VAL A 207 -27.60 5.13 1.94
N ALA A 208 -27.31 3.83 2.00
CA ALA A 208 -25.97 3.30 1.84
C ALA A 208 -25.46 3.28 0.38
N SER A 209 -26.35 3.42 -0.59
CA SER A 209 -26.00 3.52 -2.02
C SER A 209 -25.59 4.95 -2.41
N GLU A 210 -25.89 5.94 -1.57
CA GLU A 210 -25.53 7.34 -1.81
C GLU A 210 -24.01 7.55 -1.72
N ASP A 211 -23.48 8.40 -2.60
CA ASP A 211 -22.07 8.82 -2.68
C ASP A 211 -21.03 7.70 -2.94
N GLU A 212 -21.45 6.49 -3.31
CA GLU A 212 -20.55 5.34 -3.60
C GLU A 212 -19.53 5.04 -2.48
N LYS A 213 -19.86 5.41 -1.24
CA LYS A 213 -18.95 5.26 -0.10
C LYS A 213 -18.80 3.80 0.34
N ILE A 214 -19.85 3.00 0.13
CA ILE A 214 -19.95 1.59 0.47
C ILE A 214 -20.10 0.80 -0.84
N GLU A 215 -19.39 -0.32 -0.94
CA GLU A 215 -19.42 -1.21 -2.10
C GLU A 215 -19.69 -2.66 -1.67
N PRO A 216 -20.33 -3.48 -2.53
CA PRO A 216 -20.37 -4.93 -2.35
C PRO A 216 -18.97 -5.52 -2.13
N GLY A 217 -18.80 -6.33 -1.10
CA GLY A 217 -17.52 -6.89 -0.67
C GLY A 217 -16.87 -6.15 0.50
N ASP A 218 -17.29 -4.92 0.78
CA ASP A 218 -16.86 -4.22 1.98
C ASP A 218 -17.32 -4.94 3.25
N ILE A 219 -16.63 -4.68 4.36
CA ILE A 219 -16.97 -5.23 5.67
C ILE A 219 -17.44 -4.13 6.59
N LEU A 220 -18.62 -4.34 7.17
CA LEU A 220 -19.11 -3.50 8.24
C LEU A 220 -18.40 -3.89 9.54
N ASP A 221 -17.57 -2.98 10.06
CA ASP A 221 -16.76 -3.22 11.26
C ASP A 221 -17.44 -2.72 12.54
N GLU A 222 -18.00 -1.50 12.51
CA GLU A 222 -18.75 -0.91 13.62
C GLU A 222 -19.97 -0.14 13.12
N ILE A 223 -21.04 -0.14 13.91
CA ILE A 223 -22.18 0.76 13.72
C ILE A 223 -22.51 1.43 15.04
N LEU A 224 -22.66 2.77 15.06
CA LEU A 224 -22.95 3.54 16.26
C LEU A 224 -22.02 3.17 17.43
N HIS A 225 -20.72 3.05 17.11
CA HIS A 225 -19.64 2.62 18.01
C HIS A 225 -19.77 1.21 18.60
N GLU A 226 -20.71 0.40 18.12
CA GLU A 226 -20.82 -1.02 18.46
C GLU A 226 -20.05 -1.90 17.45
N PRO A 227 -19.02 -2.64 17.90
CA PRO A 227 -18.32 -3.60 17.05
C PRO A 227 -19.24 -4.70 16.55
N LEU A 228 -19.09 -5.02 15.26
CA LEU A 228 -19.93 -5.99 14.54
C LEU A 228 -19.32 -7.40 14.48
N ARG A 229 -18.10 -7.58 15.00
CA ARG A 229 -17.45 -8.89 15.10
C ARG A 229 -18.27 -9.85 15.96
N ASN A 230 -18.57 -11.03 15.42
CA ASN A 230 -19.31 -12.13 16.06
C ASN A 230 -20.70 -11.75 16.59
N ILE A 231 -21.33 -10.69 16.08
CA ILE A 231 -22.68 -10.36 16.49
C ILE A 231 -23.70 -11.35 15.92
N VAL A 232 -24.80 -11.52 16.65
CA VAL A 232 -25.95 -12.31 16.21
C VAL A 232 -26.75 -11.57 15.13
N LYS A 233 -27.38 -12.34 14.23
CA LYS A 233 -28.32 -11.81 13.23
C LYS A 233 -29.42 -11.01 13.92
N GLY A 234 -29.83 -9.89 13.32
CA GLY A 234 -30.86 -8.99 13.86
C GLY A 234 -30.35 -7.95 14.87
N LYS A 235 -29.07 -7.99 15.29
CA LYS A 235 -28.50 -6.93 16.15
C LYS A 235 -28.45 -5.57 15.44
N ILE A 236 -28.07 -5.51 14.16
CA ILE A 236 -27.99 -4.25 13.39
C ILE A 236 -29.36 -3.53 13.33
N PRO A 237 -30.46 -4.16 12.86
CA PRO A 237 -31.78 -3.51 12.87
C PRO A 237 -32.25 -3.09 14.26
N ARG A 238 -31.83 -3.80 15.32
CA ARG A 238 -32.13 -3.41 16.70
C ARG A 238 -31.37 -2.15 17.11
N ILE A 239 -30.08 -2.06 16.80
CA ILE A 239 -29.26 -0.87 17.09
C ILE A 239 -29.83 0.36 16.36
N LEU A 240 -30.17 0.22 15.07
CA LEU A 240 -30.77 1.30 14.29
C LEU A 240 -32.10 1.77 14.89
N ARG A 241 -33.00 0.84 15.24
CA ARG A 241 -34.29 1.19 15.88
C ARG A 241 -34.12 1.89 17.23
N GLN A 242 -33.10 1.53 18.00
CA GLN A 242 -32.82 2.15 19.31
C GLN A 242 -32.27 3.58 19.18
N ASN A 243 -31.73 3.95 18.02
CA ASN A 243 -31.10 5.25 17.77
C ASN A 243 -31.83 6.03 16.65
N GLN A 244 -33.14 5.80 16.50
CA GLN A 244 -33.95 6.53 15.52
C GLN A 244 -33.90 8.04 15.76
N GLY A 245 -33.83 8.80 14.67
CA GLY A 245 -33.74 10.26 14.69
C GLY A 245 -32.33 10.82 14.86
N PHE A 246 -31.32 9.98 15.10
CA PHE A 246 -29.91 10.39 15.16
C PHE A 246 -29.13 9.94 13.92
N PRO A 247 -28.06 10.67 13.52
CA PRO A 247 -27.17 10.24 12.44
C PRO A 247 -26.59 8.85 12.71
N VAL A 248 -26.42 8.05 11.65
CA VAL A 248 -25.86 6.70 11.75
C VAL A 248 -24.37 6.75 11.44
N TYR A 249 -23.55 6.56 12.48
CA TYR A 249 -22.10 6.42 12.32
C TYR A 249 -21.73 4.99 11.95
N LEU A 250 -21.03 4.80 10.84
CA LEU A 250 -20.63 3.49 10.33
C LEU A 250 -19.13 3.47 10.10
N SER A 251 -18.50 2.36 10.48
CA SER A 251 -17.10 2.07 10.14
C SER A 251 -17.04 0.90 9.17
N VAL A 252 -16.33 1.12 8.05
CA VAL A 252 -16.27 0.19 6.93
C VAL A 252 -14.81 -0.13 6.62
N VAL A 253 -14.50 -1.41 6.52
CA VAL A 253 -13.24 -1.91 5.93
C VAL A 253 -13.48 -2.17 4.46
N LYS A 254 -12.75 -1.47 3.59
CA LYS A 254 -12.93 -1.59 2.14
C LYS A 254 -12.39 -2.92 1.60
N CYS A 255 -13.08 -3.45 0.60
CA CYS A 255 -12.64 -4.63 -0.15
C CYS A 255 -11.35 -4.42 -0.95
N LYS A 256 -11.05 -3.17 -1.29
CA LYS A 256 -9.89 -2.76 -2.08
C LYS A 256 -8.90 -1.97 -1.22
N LEU A 257 -7.63 -2.12 -1.52
CA LEU A 257 -6.54 -1.28 -1.03
C LEU A 257 -6.54 0.07 -1.74
N SER A 258 -5.70 1.01 -1.27
CA SER A 258 -5.61 2.37 -1.82
C SER A 258 -5.14 2.39 -3.27
N ASP A 259 -4.38 1.39 -3.71
CA ASP A 259 -3.96 1.20 -5.11
C ASP A 259 -5.07 0.58 -5.98
N GLY A 260 -6.22 0.25 -5.40
CA GLY A 260 -7.36 -0.41 -6.05
C GLY A 260 -7.23 -1.93 -6.15
N SER A 261 -6.13 -2.54 -5.71
CA SER A 261 -6.01 -4.00 -5.65
C SER A 261 -6.91 -4.59 -4.57
N ILE A 262 -7.32 -5.84 -4.70
CA ILE A 262 -8.15 -6.48 -3.66
C ILE A 262 -7.32 -6.68 -2.38
N PHE A 263 -7.90 -6.33 -1.23
CA PHE A 263 -7.32 -6.65 0.06
C PHE A 263 -7.24 -8.17 0.27
N PRO A 264 -6.03 -8.78 0.39
CA PRO A 264 -5.89 -10.24 0.35
C PRO A 264 -6.66 -11.01 1.42
N ALA A 265 -6.84 -10.43 2.62
CA ALA A 265 -7.58 -11.10 3.69
C ALA A 265 -9.08 -11.20 3.40
N ILE A 266 -9.64 -10.30 2.58
CA ILE A 266 -11.03 -10.38 2.13
C ILE A 266 -11.21 -11.51 1.13
N LEU A 267 -10.25 -11.77 0.24
CA LEU A 267 -10.31 -12.94 -0.65
C LEU A 267 -10.37 -14.25 0.13
N SER A 268 -9.55 -14.40 1.17
CA SER A 268 -9.58 -15.59 2.03
C SER A 268 -10.93 -15.75 2.73
N LEU A 269 -11.52 -14.64 3.18
CA LEU A 269 -12.84 -14.61 3.80
C LEU A 269 -13.95 -14.99 2.83
N LEU A 270 -14.00 -14.36 1.65
CA LEU A 270 -15.01 -14.61 0.63
C LEU A 270 -14.93 -16.05 0.09
N ARG A 271 -13.73 -16.60 -0.12
CA ARG A 271 -13.55 -18.01 -0.50
C ARG A 271 -14.09 -18.97 0.54
N SER A 272 -14.01 -18.61 1.82
CA SER A 272 -14.58 -19.41 2.92
C SER A 272 -16.12 -19.39 2.92
N ALA A 273 -16.75 -18.39 2.32
CA ALA A 273 -18.21 -18.32 2.16
C ALA A 273 -18.74 -19.26 1.06
N GLY A 274 -17.86 -19.73 0.16
CA GLY A 274 -18.19 -20.65 -0.92
C GLY A 274 -18.40 -19.99 -2.29
N PRO A 275 -18.39 -20.77 -3.39
CA PRO A 275 -18.43 -20.27 -4.77
C PRO A 275 -19.78 -19.65 -5.17
N THR A 276 -20.84 -19.93 -4.41
CA THR A 276 -22.18 -19.38 -4.61
C THR A 276 -22.35 -17.97 -4.06
N PHE A 277 -21.32 -17.40 -3.42
CA PHE A 277 -21.37 -16.07 -2.85
C PHE A 277 -21.28 -15.02 -3.98
N PRO A 278 -22.36 -14.29 -4.33
CA PRO A 278 -22.40 -13.48 -5.55
C PRO A 278 -21.33 -12.38 -5.58
N VAL A 279 -21.00 -11.85 -4.40
CA VAL A 279 -19.93 -10.85 -4.21
C VAL A 279 -18.56 -11.40 -4.60
N LEU A 280 -18.27 -12.68 -4.31
CA LEU A 280 -16.97 -13.27 -4.63
C LEU A 280 -16.73 -13.22 -6.14
N GLN A 281 -17.74 -13.60 -6.94
CA GLN A 281 -17.64 -13.55 -8.40
C GLN A 281 -17.44 -12.12 -8.90
N ARG A 282 -18.23 -11.15 -8.39
CA ARG A 282 -18.10 -9.74 -8.77
C ARG A 282 -16.73 -9.17 -8.43
N VAL A 283 -16.23 -9.41 -7.21
CA VAL A 283 -14.92 -8.92 -6.77
C VAL A 283 -13.80 -9.51 -7.63
N LEU A 284 -13.85 -10.82 -7.92
CA LEU A 284 -12.86 -11.46 -8.79
C LEU A 284 -12.92 -10.94 -10.23
N GLN A 285 -14.11 -10.71 -10.78
CA GLN A 285 -14.27 -10.15 -12.12
C GLN A 285 -13.72 -8.72 -12.21
N GLN A 286 -14.02 -7.87 -11.23
CA GLN A 286 -13.48 -6.50 -11.18
C GLN A 286 -11.94 -6.48 -11.09
N ASP A 287 -11.34 -7.43 -10.37
CA ASP A 287 -9.87 -7.53 -10.30
C ASP A 287 -9.27 -8.03 -11.60
N GLN A 288 -9.92 -8.98 -12.29
CA GLN A 288 -9.52 -9.37 -13.64
C GLN A 288 -9.61 -8.20 -14.62
N GLU A 289 -10.73 -7.46 -14.62
CA GLU A 289 -10.90 -6.27 -15.46
C GLU A 289 -9.86 -5.19 -15.13
N ARG A 290 -9.54 -4.98 -13.84
CA ARG A 290 -8.46 -4.08 -13.41
C ARG A 290 -7.10 -4.57 -13.87
N GLN A 291 -6.78 -5.85 -13.73
CA GLN A 291 -5.52 -6.42 -14.20
C GLN A 291 -5.39 -6.33 -15.72
N VAL A 292 -6.49 -6.54 -16.45
CA VAL A 292 -6.58 -6.30 -17.89
C VAL A 292 -6.41 -4.81 -18.22
N ALA A 293 -7.02 -3.89 -17.46
CA ALA A 293 -6.84 -2.46 -17.67
C ALA A 293 -5.41 -2.00 -17.33
N LEU A 294 -4.78 -2.60 -16.32
CA LEU A 294 -3.39 -2.37 -15.94
C LEU A 294 -2.41 -2.97 -16.94
N SER A 295 -2.72 -4.12 -17.55
CA SER A 295 -1.93 -4.67 -18.66
C SER A 295 -2.18 -3.88 -19.96
N GLN A 296 -3.38 -3.32 -20.14
CA GLN A 296 -3.72 -2.38 -21.21
C GLN A 296 -3.19 -0.94 -20.94
N LYS A 297 -2.47 -0.68 -19.84
CA LYS A 297 -1.71 0.58 -19.68
C LYS A 297 -0.56 0.70 -20.69
N MET A 298 -0.22 -0.35 -21.43
CA MET A 298 0.49 -0.18 -22.69
C MET A 298 -0.52 0.12 -23.78
N PRO A 299 -0.56 1.36 -24.30
CA PRO A 299 -1.31 1.64 -25.51
C PRO A 299 -0.87 0.65 -26.61
N LEU A 300 -1.76 0.31 -27.55
CA LEU A 300 -1.42 -0.56 -28.69
C LEU A 300 -0.12 -0.15 -29.39
N HIS A 301 0.16 1.16 -29.45
CA HIS A 301 1.39 1.68 -30.03
C HIS A 301 2.67 1.38 -29.23
N ALA A 302 2.58 1.00 -27.95
CA ALA A 302 3.72 0.68 -27.08
C ALA A 302 3.98 -0.84 -26.98
N GLN A 303 3.06 -1.67 -27.47
CA GLN A 303 3.17 -3.13 -27.41
C GLN A 303 4.12 -3.65 -28.50
N LEU A 304 5.00 -4.58 -28.15
CA LEU A 304 5.77 -5.41 -29.08
C LEU A 304 5.19 -6.84 -29.11
N PRO A 305 5.33 -7.59 -30.22
CA PRO A 305 4.80 -8.96 -30.33
C PRO A 305 5.31 -9.95 -29.27
N GLU A 306 6.39 -9.62 -28.57
CA GLU A 306 7.10 -10.49 -27.61
C GLU A 306 6.63 -10.28 -26.15
N ASP A 307 5.70 -9.34 -25.89
CA ASP A 307 5.33 -8.83 -24.55
C ASP A 307 4.40 -9.74 -23.72
N MET A 308 4.32 -11.05 -24.03
CA MET A 308 3.58 -12.02 -23.20
C MET A 308 4.41 -12.55 -22.01
N VAL A 309 5.70 -12.19 -21.92
CA VAL A 309 6.59 -12.66 -20.86
C VAL A 309 7.61 -11.58 -20.47
N ASP A 310 7.66 -11.29 -19.16
CA ASP A 310 8.70 -10.59 -18.40
C ASP A 310 8.68 -9.04 -18.24
N GLU A 311 9.13 -8.66 -17.03
CA GLU A 311 9.28 -7.31 -16.48
C GLU A 311 10.16 -6.42 -17.37
N ILE A 312 9.67 -5.24 -17.73
CA ILE A 312 10.38 -4.31 -18.62
C ILE A 312 11.50 -3.61 -17.82
N PRO A 313 12.77 -3.74 -18.21
CA PRO A 313 13.86 -3.03 -17.56
C PRO A 313 13.74 -1.52 -17.78
N VAL A 314 13.83 -0.76 -16.68
CA VAL A 314 13.73 0.71 -16.63
C VAL A 314 15.09 1.39 -16.84
N HIS A 315 16.15 0.60 -17.00
CA HIS A 315 17.53 1.08 -17.16
C HIS A 315 18.16 0.51 -18.43
N SER A 316 19.03 1.30 -19.06
CA SER A 316 20.00 0.77 -20.03
C SER A 316 20.94 -0.23 -19.33
N GLU A 317 21.65 -1.07 -20.10
CA GLU A 317 22.61 -2.05 -19.57
C GLU A 317 23.65 -1.44 -18.61
N ASP A 318 23.88 -0.12 -18.69
CA ASP A 318 24.83 0.65 -17.89
C ASP A 318 24.21 1.39 -16.67
N GLY A 319 22.91 1.21 -16.40
CA GLY A 319 22.24 1.85 -15.26
C GLY A 319 21.98 3.36 -15.41
N ARG A 320 22.26 3.94 -16.60
CA ARG A 320 22.07 5.37 -16.88
C ARG A 320 20.80 5.61 -17.69
N ALA A 321 19.99 6.58 -17.29
CA ALA A 321 18.75 6.96 -17.97
C ALA A 321 18.99 8.00 -19.10
N GLN A 322 20.03 7.78 -19.91
CA GLN A 322 20.48 8.68 -20.97
C GLN A 322 20.57 7.90 -22.29
N TYR A 323 19.98 8.43 -23.36
CA TYR A 323 19.87 7.79 -24.66
C TYR A 323 20.38 8.71 -25.78
N GLN A 324 21.08 8.16 -26.76
CA GLN A 324 21.53 8.94 -27.93
C GLN A 324 20.50 8.80 -29.05
N LEU A 325 19.78 9.89 -29.34
CA LEU A 325 18.65 9.89 -30.27
C LEU A 325 18.84 10.92 -31.38
N LYS A 326 17.96 10.86 -32.37
CA LYS A 326 17.80 11.90 -33.38
C LYS A 326 16.55 12.72 -33.08
N TYR A 327 16.72 13.99 -32.75
CA TYR A 327 15.61 14.95 -32.69
C TYR A 327 15.25 15.39 -34.10
N ILE A 328 14.00 15.12 -34.50
CA ILE A 328 13.52 15.38 -35.87
C ILE A 328 13.02 16.81 -36.00
N ALA A 329 11.96 17.15 -35.25
CA ALA A 329 11.41 18.50 -35.16
C ALA A 329 10.37 18.60 -34.04
N LYS A 330 9.85 19.81 -33.85
CA LYS A 330 8.65 20.06 -33.05
C LYS A 330 7.54 20.64 -33.91
N ILE A 331 6.29 20.35 -33.56
CA ILE A 331 5.11 20.88 -34.25
C ILE A 331 4.08 21.36 -33.23
N ILE A 332 3.43 22.48 -33.53
CA ILE A 332 2.36 23.04 -32.70
C ILE A 332 1.10 22.21 -32.92
N ILE A 333 0.51 21.71 -31.84
CA ILE A 333 -0.71 20.89 -31.85
C ILE A 333 -1.96 21.74 -31.62
N GLY A 334 -1.86 22.77 -30.78
CA GLY A 334 -2.98 23.64 -30.42
C GLY A 334 -3.43 23.40 -28.98
N GLN A 335 -4.74 23.39 -28.72
CA GLN A 335 -5.31 23.29 -27.37
C GLN A 335 -5.45 21.87 -26.83
N ASP A 336 -5.20 20.86 -27.67
CA ASP A 336 -5.42 19.46 -27.34
C ASP A 336 -4.08 18.72 -27.20
N GLY A 337 -3.71 18.38 -25.97
CA GLY A 337 -2.49 17.63 -25.64
C GLY A 337 -2.68 16.10 -25.62
N GLY A 338 -3.83 15.59 -26.06
CA GLY A 338 -4.18 14.18 -25.94
C GLY A 338 -3.28 13.23 -26.72
N VAL A 339 -3.13 11.99 -26.23
CA VAL A 339 -2.29 10.95 -26.85
C VAL A 339 -2.67 10.62 -28.29
N HIS A 340 -3.93 10.81 -28.67
CA HIS A 340 -4.43 10.59 -30.03
C HIS A 340 -3.81 11.55 -31.06
N GLN A 341 -3.20 12.66 -30.62
CA GLN A 341 -2.50 13.62 -31.48
C GLN A 341 -1.10 13.12 -31.89
N ILE A 342 -0.52 12.14 -31.18
CA ILE A 342 0.87 11.69 -31.34
C ILE A 342 1.15 11.18 -32.75
N GLU A 343 0.35 10.23 -33.25
CA GLU A 343 0.58 9.63 -34.58
C GLU A 343 0.47 10.68 -35.69
N GLY A 344 -0.55 11.54 -35.60
CA GLY A 344 -0.76 12.63 -36.54
C GLY A 344 0.35 13.69 -36.49
N ALA A 345 0.94 13.93 -35.32
CA ALA A 345 2.07 14.84 -35.14
C ALA A 345 3.35 14.27 -35.75
N ILE A 346 3.67 12.99 -35.46
CA ILE A 346 4.82 12.31 -36.04
C ILE A 346 4.68 12.27 -37.57
N LYS A 347 3.51 11.89 -38.10
CA LYS A 347 3.25 11.87 -39.55
C LYS A 347 3.50 13.23 -40.19
N ARG A 348 2.94 14.31 -39.64
CA ARG A 348 3.13 15.67 -40.16
C ARG A 348 4.60 16.09 -40.14
N VAL A 349 5.33 15.81 -39.06
CA VAL A 349 6.78 16.10 -38.98
C VAL A 349 7.57 15.32 -40.02
N MET A 350 7.25 14.03 -40.22
CA MET A 350 7.89 13.19 -41.23
C MET A 350 7.67 13.71 -42.65
N GLU A 351 6.45 14.19 -42.95
CA GLU A 351 6.10 14.77 -44.26
C GLU A 351 6.79 16.12 -44.51
N LEU A 352 6.95 16.94 -43.45
CA LEU A 352 7.56 18.27 -43.53
C LEU A 352 9.09 18.22 -43.64
N VAL A 353 9.74 17.46 -42.76
CA VAL A 353 11.22 17.41 -42.65
C VAL A 353 11.80 16.42 -43.65
N LYS A 354 11.08 15.33 -43.91
CA LYS A 354 11.56 14.19 -44.71
C LYS A 354 12.97 13.75 -44.29
N PRO A 355 13.14 13.26 -43.05
CA PRO A 355 14.46 13.07 -42.44
C PRO A 355 15.37 12.07 -43.17
N GLU A 356 14.82 11.22 -44.04
CA GLU A 356 15.59 10.30 -44.89
C GLU A 356 16.16 11.00 -46.14
N GLU A 357 15.44 12.00 -46.67
CA GLU A 357 15.87 12.83 -47.81
C GLU A 357 16.77 13.99 -47.35
N ASN A 358 16.53 14.53 -46.14
CA ASN A 358 17.25 15.68 -45.58
C ASN A 358 17.91 15.38 -44.21
N PRO A 359 18.97 14.54 -44.15
CA PRO A 359 19.61 14.19 -42.88
C PRO A 359 20.22 15.36 -42.11
N GLN A 360 20.52 16.48 -42.79
CA GLN A 360 21.10 17.67 -42.15
C GLN A 360 20.10 18.47 -41.31
N GLU A 361 18.80 18.29 -41.52
CA GLU A 361 17.76 18.96 -40.71
C GLU A 361 17.51 18.24 -39.38
N VAL A 362 18.07 17.04 -39.21
CA VAL A 362 17.92 16.22 -38.02
C VAL A 362 19.11 16.40 -37.10
N LYS A 363 18.85 16.54 -35.80
CA LYS A 363 19.89 16.83 -34.81
C LYS A 363 20.14 15.65 -33.89
N SER A 364 21.39 15.25 -33.72
CA SER A 364 21.77 14.23 -32.73
C SER A 364 21.74 14.82 -31.31
N VAL A 365 21.05 14.15 -30.39
CA VAL A 365 20.81 14.64 -29.02
C VAL A 365 20.99 13.55 -27.97
N HIS A 366 21.41 13.93 -26.77
CA HIS A 366 21.23 13.12 -25.57
C HIS A 366 19.84 13.39 -24.99
N PHE A 367 19.06 12.32 -24.80
CA PHE A 367 17.76 12.33 -24.15
C PHE A 367 17.91 11.73 -22.77
N GLU A 368 17.67 12.52 -21.74
CA GLU A 368 17.82 12.11 -20.34
C GLU A 368 16.45 12.14 -19.64
N THR A 369 16.06 11.02 -19.01
CA THR A 369 14.86 10.95 -18.17
C THR A 369 15.28 10.97 -16.71
N SER A 370 15.05 12.09 -16.01
CA SER A 370 15.31 12.23 -14.58
C SER A 370 14.07 11.81 -13.76
N GLU A 371 14.11 12.05 -12.45
CA GLU A 371 12.98 11.83 -11.56
C GLU A 371 11.81 12.79 -11.83
N THR A 372 12.11 14.04 -12.20
CA THR A 372 11.14 15.13 -12.33
C THR A 372 10.97 15.66 -13.76
N ASP A 373 11.94 15.41 -14.64
CA ASP A 373 12.04 16.09 -15.93
C ASP A 373 12.57 15.16 -17.05
N VAL A 374 12.25 15.56 -18.28
CA VAL A 374 12.92 15.13 -19.50
C VAL A 374 13.87 16.24 -19.94
N ILE A 375 15.16 15.92 -20.12
CA ILE A 375 16.21 16.87 -20.49
C ILE A 375 16.81 16.47 -21.83
N ILE A 376 16.81 17.39 -22.79
CA ILE A 376 17.43 17.18 -24.11
C ILE A 376 18.70 18.02 -24.22
N LYS A 377 19.84 17.38 -24.49
CA LYS A 377 21.14 18.03 -24.69
C LYS A 377 21.68 17.78 -26.09
N ASP A 378 22.39 18.75 -26.63
CA ASP A 378 23.17 18.61 -27.86
C ASP A 378 24.35 17.65 -27.64
N ILE A 379 24.62 16.71 -28.56
CA ILE A 379 25.70 15.72 -28.37
C ILE A 379 27.08 16.38 -28.40
N ASP A 380 27.30 17.35 -29.28
CA ASP A 380 28.63 17.90 -29.53
C ASP A 380 29.05 18.92 -28.45
N SER A 381 28.09 19.70 -27.95
CA SER A 381 28.32 20.80 -27.00
C SER A 381 27.88 20.49 -25.56
N ASP A 382 27.19 19.36 -25.34
CA ASP A 382 26.52 18.99 -24.08
C ASP A 382 25.57 20.07 -23.52
N LYS A 383 25.19 21.04 -24.36
CA LYS A 383 24.32 22.15 -23.96
C LYS A 383 22.87 21.69 -23.96
N VAL A 384 22.15 21.99 -22.89
CA VAL A 384 20.70 21.77 -22.78
C VAL A 384 19.98 22.58 -23.87
N ILE A 385 19.22 21.88 -24.72
CA ILE A 385 18.38 22.47 -25.76
C ILE A 385 17.04 22.87 -25.15
N PHE A 386 16.42 21.98 -24.40
CA PHE A 386 15.21 22.24 -23.62
C PHE A 386 15.00 21.18 -22.53
N THR A 387 14.18 21.54 -21.55
CA THR A 387 13.79 20.69 -20.42
C THR A 387 12.29 20.79 -20.22
N HIS A 388 11.63 19.67 -20.01
CA HIS A 388 10.20 19.63 -19.72
C HIS A 388 9.94 18.79 -18.46
N SER A 389 9.28 19.38 -17.48
CA SER A 389 8.81 18.66 -16.30
C SER A 389 7.71 17.65 -16.68
N TYR A 390 7.64 16.52 -16.01
CA TYR A 390 6.52 15.58 -16.21
C TYR A 390 5.15 16.21 -15.94
N THR A 391 5.09 17.32 -15.18
CA THR A 391 3.86 18.10 -14.95
C THR A 391 3.43 18.94 -16.16
N THR A 392 4.35 19.27 -17.09
CA THR A 392 4.04 20.01 -18.32
C THR A 392 3.86 19.08 -19.51
N ILE A 393 4.34 17.85 -19.43
CA ILE A 393 4.11 16.82 -20.45
C ILE A 393 2.70 16.25 -20.27
N SER A 394 1.91 16.29 -21.34
CA SER A 394 0.51 15.87 -21.38
C SER A 394 0.31 14.43 -21.88
N SER A 395 1.16 13.99 -22.81
CA SER A 395 1.11 12.65 -23.37
C SER A 395 2.44 12.26 -24.03
N CYS A 396 2.66 10.96 -24.19
CA CYS A 396 3.75 10.41 -24.99
C CYS A 396 3.29 9.15 -25.73
N GLY A 397 3.93 8.84 -26.84
CA GLY A 397 3.63 7.64 -27.62
C GLY A 397 4.51 7.49 -28.86
N ARG A 398 4.21 6.51 -29.69
CA ARG A 398 4.87 6.26 -30.98
C ARG A 398 3.86 5.84 -32.04
N ARG A 399 4.31 5.67 -33.27
CA ARG A 399 3.48 5.12 -34.35
C ARG A 399 3.49 3.59 -34.32
N THR A 400 2.37 2.96 -34.67
CA THR A 400 2.27 1.50 -34.79
C THR A 400 2.94 0.94 -36.05
N ASP A 401 3.01 1.72 -37.12
CA ASP A 401 3.60 1.32 -38.39
C ASP A 401 5.10 1.66 -38.51
N ASN A 402 5.64 2.41 -37.56
CA ASN A 402 7.07 2.70 -37.47
C ASN A 402 7.50 2.95 -36.01
N LEU A 403 7.94 1.88 -35.36
CA LEU A 403 8.17 1.82 -33.91
C LEU A 403 9.43 2.56 -33.44
N LEU A 404 10.26 3.05 -34.37
CA LEU A 404 11.47 3.84 -34.09
C LEU A 404 11.17 5.32 -33.83
N TYR A 405 10.04 5.83 -34.36
CA TYR A 405 9.66 7.23 -34.19
C TYR A 405 8.67 7.37 -33.05
N PHE A 406 9.04 8.18 -32.07
CA PHE A 406 8.20 8.46 -30.91
C PHE A 406 8.13 9.96 -30.66
N ALA A 407 7.15 10.38 -29.89
CA ALA A 407 6.98 11.77 -29.51
C ALA A 407 6.41 11.90 -28.10
N TYR A 408 6.58 13.07 -27.53
CA TYR A 408 5.80 13.53 -26.39
C TYR A 408 5.28 14.93 -26.64
N ILE A 409 4.16 15.26 -26.00
CA ILE A 409 3.48 16.55 -26.12
C ILE A 409 3.64 17.30 -24.81
N ALA A 410 4.23 18.49 -24.84
CA ALA A 410 4.35 19.36 -23.69
C ALA A 410 3.55 20.66 -23.88
N GLY A 411 2.92 21.11 -22.80
CA GLY A 411 2.24 22.38 -22.71
C GLY A 411 3.22 23.54 -22.44
N GLU A 412 2.78 24.75 -22.75
CA GLU A 412 3.49 25.99 -22.36
C GLU A 412 3.55 26.20 -20.82
N THR A 413 2.65 25.54 -20.09
CA THR A 413 2.59 25.48 -18.62
C THR A 413 2.24 24.04 -18.18
N THR A 414 1.92 23.81 -16.90
CA THR A 414 1.33 22.55 -16.40
C THR A 414 0.15 22.11 -17.26
N CYS A 415 0.07 20.80 -17.56
CA CYS A 415 -0.88 20.25 -18.53
C CYS A 415 -2.37 20.49 -18.19
N THR A 416 -2.71 20.76 -16.93
CA THR A 416 -4.07 21.11 -16.48
C THR A 416 -4.50 22.54 -16.84
N ILE A 417 -3.55 23.43 -17.12
CA ILE A 417 -3.80 24.87 -17.35
C ILE A 417 -3.36 25.29 -18.76
N ALA A 418 -2.42 24.57 -19.37
CA ALA A 418 -1.87 24.89 -20.68
C ALA A 418 -2.94 24.97 -21.78
N GLN A 419 -2.87 26.00 -22.63
CA GLN A 419 -3.76 26.17 -23.78
C GLN A 419 -3.03 25.97 -25.11
N LYS A 420 -1.70 25.87 -25.09
CA LYS A 420 -0.90 25.53 -26.27
C LYS A 420 0.03 24.38 -25.97
N PHE A 421 -0.09 23.37 -26.81
CA PHE A 421 0.68 22.15 -26.78
C PHE A 421 1.57 22.04 -28.01
N VAL A 422 2.77 21.51 -27.78
CA VAL A 422 3.79 21.26 -28.81
C VAL A 422 4.23 19.81 -28.71
N ALA A 423 4.20 19.10 -29.83
CA ALA A 423 4.74 17.76 -29.94
C ALA A 423 6.21 17.81 -30.34
N TYR A 424 7.05 17.05 -29.64
CA TYR A 424 8.48 16.91 -29.91
C TYR A 424 8.74 15.50 -30.42
N VAL A 425 9.26 15.38 -31.64
CA VAL A 425 9.41 14.10 -32.35
C VAL A 425 10.87 13.68 -32.39
N PHE A 426 11.10 12.41 -32.06
CA PHE A 426 12.42 11.79 -31.98
C PHE A 426 12.43 10.46 -32.74
N LYS A 427 13.63 10.04 -33.14
CA LYS A 427 13.91 8.71 -33.67
C LYS A 427 14.95 8.02 -32.79
N SER A 428 14.63 6.81 -32.33
CA SER A 428 15.54 5.91 -31.61
C SER A 428 16.39 5.07 -32.56
N ASN A 429 17.42 4.43 -32.01
CA ASN A 429 18.25 3.47 -32.73
C ASN A 429 17.58 2.09 -32.81
N THR A 430 16.80 1.73 -31.78
CA THR A 430 16.07 0.45 -31.72
C THR A 430 14.63 0.64 -31.21
N GLU A 431 13.76 -0.32 -31.53
CA GLU A 431 12.36 -0.30 -31.08
C GLU A 431 12.24 -0.53 -29.57
N ILE A 432 13.17 -1.29 -29.00
CA ILE A 432 13.30 -1.53 -27.57
C ILE A 432 13.70 -0.23 -26.87
N GLU A 433 14.67 0.52 -27.40
CA GLU A 433 15.09 1.82 -26.85
C GLU A 433 13.91 2.82 -26.81
N ALA A 434 13.17 2.96 -27.92
CA ALA A 434 11.97 3.80 -27.95
C ALA A 434 10.94 3.37 -26.90
N LYS A 435 10.72 2.06 -26.75
CA LYS A 435 9.79 1.51 -25.74
C LYS A 435 10.26 1.82 -24.32
N THR A 436 11.54 1.60 -24.01
CA THR A 436 12.12 1.90 -22.69
C THR A 436 11.95 3.38 -22.35
N ILE A 437 12.25 4.28 -23.30
CA ILE A 437 12.08 5.73 -23.10
C ILE A 437 10.61 6.07 -22.81
N LEU A 438 9.67 5.56 -23.61
CA LEU A 438 8.23 5.80 -23.40
C LEU A 438 7.75 5.27 -22.04
N CYS A 439 8.23 4.10 -21.61
CA CYS A 439 7.94 3.56 -20.28
C CYS A 439 8.51 4.45 -19.17
N SER A 440 9.74 4.94 -19.31
CA SER A 440 10.37 5.85 -18.35
C SER A 440 9.59 7.17 -18.23
N ILE A 441 9.11 7.74 -19.35
CA ILE A 441 8.26 8.94 -19.33
C ILE A 441 6.92 8.65 -18.64
N ALA A 442 6.28 7.52 -18.95
CA ALA A 442 5.01 7.12 -18.35
C ALA A 442 5.13 6.89 -16.83
N GLN A 443 6.24 6.33 -16.35
CA GLN A 443 6.53 6.23 -14.92
C GLN A 443 6.80 7.61 -14.29
N GLY A 444 7.42 8.52 -15.03
CA GLY A 444 7.54 9.94 -14.66
C GLY A 444 6.18 10.58 -14.34
N PHE A 445 5.15 10.31 -15.15
CA PHE A 445 3.77 10.75 -14.85
C PHE A 445 3.27 10.16 -13.53
N GLY A 446 3.46 8.85 -13.33
CA GLY A 446 3.01 8.17 -12.10
C GLY A 446 3.65 8.71 -10.82
N ARG A 447 4.92 9.14 -10.90
CA ARG A 447 5.65 9.76 -9.77
C ARG A 447 5.20 11.18 -9.47
N THR A 448 4.80 11.95 -10.50
CA THR A 448 4.48 13.38 -10.37
C THR A 448 2.99 13.68 -10.22
N HIS A 449 2.12 12.67 -10.38
CA HIS A 449 0.67 12.81 -10.18
C HIS A 449 0.26 13.20 -8.73
N TRP A 450 1.19 13.09 -7.77
CA TRP A 450 1.00 13.39 -6.35
C TRP A 450 1.48 14.79 -5.92
N PHE A 451 2.03 15.60 -6.84
CA PHE A 451 2.66 16.90 -6.53
C PHE A 451 1.83 18.13 -6.92
N VAL A 452 0.54 17.99 -7.23
CA VAL A 452 -0.37 19.11 -7.56
C VAL A 452 -1.56 19.15 -6.61
#